data_AF-A0A3M2HRD7-F1
#
_entry.id   AF-A0A3M2HRD7-F1
#
_cell.length_a   1.000
_cell.length_b   1.000
_cell.length_c   1.000
_cell.angle_alpha   90.00
_cell.angle_beta   90.00
_cell.angle_gamma   90.00
#
_symmetry.space_group_name_H-M   'P 1'
#
loop_
_entity.id
_entity.type
_entity.pdbx_description
1 polymer ?
#
loop_
_entity_poly.entity_id
_entity_poly.type
_entity_poly.pdbx_seq_one_letter_code
_entity_poly.pdbx_strand_id
1 'polypeptide(L)'
;MNNRTEIFQTLRDAMVELFELDPERISLEANLYQDLEIDSIDAVDLIDHIKRQTGKKIAAEEFKSVRTVGDVVEAVYRLVNPETA
;
A
#
# COMPACT_ATOMS: atom_id res chain seq x y z
N MET A 1 9.17 5.09 -10.47
CA MET A 1 7.94 4.97 -9.65
C MET A 1 7.47 6.37 -9.29
N ASN A 2 6.87 7.07 -10.24
CA ASN A 2 6.52 8.50 -10.06
C ASN A 2 5.01 8.76 -10.18
N ASN A 3 4.20 7.74 -10.51
CA ASN A 3 2.76 7.88 -10.70
C ASN A 3 1.96 6.91 -9.82
N ARG A 4 0.78 7.34 -9.37
CA ARG A 4 -0.17 6.54 -8.57
C ARG A 4 -0.46 5.18 -9.20
N THR A 5 -0.59 5.13 -10.53
CA THR A 5 -0.85 3.89 -11.27
C THR A 5 0.29 2.89 -11.15
N GLU A 6 1.55 3.33 -11.25
CA GLU A 6 2.70 2.44 -11.05
C GLU A 6 2.77 1.95 -9.60
N ILE A 7 2.54 2.85 -8.65
CA ILE A 7 2.52 2.51 -7.22
C ILE A 7 1.43 1.47 -6.93
N PHE A 8 0.22 1.67 -7.46
CA PHE A 8 -0.87 0.71 -7.33
C PHE A 8 -0.53 -0.63 -7.96
N GLN A 9 0.07 -0.66 -9.16
CA GLN A 9 0.46 -1.91 -9.81
C GLN A 9 1.51 -2.66 -8.97
N THR A 10 2.56 -1.99 -8.51
CA THR A 10 3.56 -2.61 -7.65
C THR A 10 2.98 -3.06 -6.31
N LEU A 11 2.10 -2.25 -5.72
CA LEU A 11 1.42 -2.60 -4.48
C LEU A 11 0.53 -3.83 -4.67
N ARG A 12 -0.27 -3.84 -5.74
CA ARG A 12 -1.12 -4.97 -6.10
C ARG A 12 -0.30 -6.23 -6.31
N ASP A 13 0.79 -6.15 -7.08
CA ASP A 13 1.68 -7.29 -7.33
C ASP A 13 2.26 -7.82 -6.01
N ALA A 14 2.77 -6.92 -5.16
CA ALA A 14 3.25 -7.29 -3.83
C ALA A 14 2.16 -7.92 -2.95
N MET A 15 0.92 -7.45 -3.01
CA MET A 15 -0.19 -8.05 -2.25
C MET A 15 -0.60 -9.42 -2.80
N VAL A 16 -0.54 -9.63 -4.11
CA VAL A 16 -0.76 -10.95 -4.73
C VAL A 16 0.36 -11.91 -4.35
N GLU A 17 1.61 -11.46 -4.34
CA GLU A 17 2.77 -12.31 -4.02
C GLU A 17 2.93 -12.59 -2.52
N LEU A 18 2.73 -11.58 -1.66
CA LEU A 18 2.93 -11.68 -0.21
C LEU A 18 1.73 -12.29 0.51
N PHE A 19 0.51 -11.98 0.05
CA PHE A 19 -0.73 -12.37 0.72
C PHE A 19 -1.56 -13.35 -0.10
N GLU A 20 -1.06 -13.81 -1.26
CA GLU A 20 -1.76 -14.75 -2.15
C GLU A 20 -3.18 -14.29 -2.52
N LEU A 21 -3.38 -12.97 -2.59
CA LEU A 21 -4.68 -12.35 -2.86
C LEU A 21 -5.00 -12.33 -4.35
N ASP A 22 -6.28 -12.39 -4.67
CA ASP A 22 -6.74 -12.23 -6.05
C ASP A 22 -6.57 -10.78 -6.54
N PRO A 23 -5.91 -10.56 -7.69
CA PRO A 23 -5.74 -9.24 -8.26
C PRO A 23 -7.07 -8.56 -8.65
N GLU A 24 -8.15 -9.34 -8.80
CA GLU A 24 -9.50 -8.86 -9.07
C GLU A 24 -10.17 -8.28 -7.81
N ARG A 25 -9.77 -8.73 -6.61
CA ARG A 25 -10.24 -8.18 -5.33
C ARG A 25 -9.52 -6.88 -4.98
N ILE A 26 -8.26 -6.75 -5.39
CA ILE A 26 -7.45 -5.57 -5.10
C ILE A 26 -7.91 -4.38 -5.95
N SER A 27 -8.77 -3.57 -5.37
CA SER A 27 -9.27 -2.31 -5.95
C SER A 27 -8.90 -1.13 -5.06
N LEU A 28 -8.81 0.09 -5.61
CA LEU A 28 -8.51 1.30 -4.82
C LEU A 28 -9.52 1.54 -3.69
N GLU A 29 -10.78 1.13 -3.89
CA GLU A 29 -11.86 1.20 -2.90
C GLU A 29 -11.90 -0.02 -1.95
N ALA A 30 -11.13 -1.07 -2.24
CA ALA A 30 -11.10 -2.27 -1.42
C ALA A 30 -10.51 -1.96 -0.05
N ASN A 31 -11.18 -2.45 0.99
CA ASN A 31 -10.74 -2.27 2.36
C ASN A 31 -9.70 -3.33 2.71
N LEU A 32 -8.54 -2.91 3.23
CA LEU A 32 -7.45 -3.81 3.61
C LEU A 32 -7.93 -4.85 4.62
N TYR A 33 -8.62 -4.41 5.67
CA TYR A 33 -9.01 -5.27 6.78
C TYR A 33 -10.29 -6.07 6.51
N GLN A 34 -11.30 -5.46 5.86
CA GLN A 34 -12.60 -6.08 5.67
C GLN A 34 -12.74 -6.87 4.38
N ASP A 35 -12.10 -6.42 3.30
CA ASP A 35 -12.29 -7.00 1.95
C ASP A 35 -11.11 -7.91 1.57
N LEU A 36 -9.90 -7.45 1.89
CA LEU A 36 -8.65 -8.16 1.63
C LEU A 36 -8.17 -8.99 2.84
N GLU A 37 -8.92 -8.96 3.95
CA GLU A 37 -8.67 -9.75 5.16
C GLU A 37 -7.24 -9.60 5.71
N ILE A 38 -6.62 -8.43 5.48
CA ILE A 38 -5.26 -8.09 5.93
C ILE A 38 -5.24 -7.92 7.44
N ASP A 39 -4.39 -8.68 8.10
CA ASP A 39 -4.19 -8.57 9.54
C ASP A 39 -3.16 -7.50 9.93
N SER A 40 -3.05 -7.27 11.23
CA SER A 40 -2.04 -6.35 11.80
C SER A 40 -0.60 -6.77 11.48
N ILE A 41 -0.38 -8.07 11.24
CA ILE A 41 0.92 -8.65 10.92
C ILE A 41 1.24 -8.41 9.44
N ASP A 42 0.31 -8.73 8.55
CA ASP A 42 0.41 -8.50 7.11
C ASP A 42 0.67 -7.04 6.77
N ALA A 43 -0.01 -6.15 7.48
CA ALA A 43 0.24 -4.71 7.43
C ALA A 43 1.72 -4.34 7.64
N VAL A 44 2.41 -4.99 8.60
CA VAL A 44 3.82 -4.72 8.89
C VAL A 44 4.71 -5.21 7.74
N ASP A 45 4.42 -6.39 7.17
CA ASP A 45 5.13 -6.92 6.01
C ASP A 45 4.95 -6.03 4.77
N LEU A 46 3.74 -5.53 4.53
CA LEU A 46 3.45 -4.58 3.44
C LEU A 46 4.28 -3.31 3.57
N ILE A 47 4.36 -2.73 4.79
CA ILE A 47 5.17 -1.53 5.05
C ILE A 47 6.66 -1.82 4.84
N ASP A 48 7.16 -2.97 5.29
CA ASP A 48 8.57 -3.33 5.10
C ASP A 48 8.89 -3.51 3.61
N HIS A 49 8.01 -4.16 2.85
CA HIS A 49 8.16 -4.32 1.40
C HIS A 49 8.18 -2.96 0.70
N ILE A 50 7.19 -2.09 0.95
CA ILE A 50 7.13 -0.74 0.36
C ILE A 50 8.37 0.07 0.72
N LYS A 51 8.84 -0.02 1.97
CA LYS A 51 10.05 0.67 2.43
C LYS A 51 11.29 0.20 1.68
N ARG A 52 11.41 -1.10 1.38
CA ARG A 52 12.53 -1.63 0.56
C ARG A 52 12.47 -1.14 -0.87
N GLN A 53 11.27 -1.07 -1.45
CA GLN A 53 11.06 -0.62 -2.83
C GLN A 53 11.28 0.89 -3.00
N THR A 54 10.73 1.70 -2.09
CA THR A 54 10.75 3.17 -2.18
C THR A 54 11.93 3.79 -1.45
N GLY A 55 12.58 3.05 -0.54
CA GLY A 55 13.60 3.58 0.38
C GLY A 55 13.03 4.55 1.44
N LYS A 56 11.71 4.76 1.48
CA LYS A 56 11.04 5.71 2.38
C LYS A 56 10.26 4.96 3.45
N LYS A 57 10.24 5.51 4.67
CA LYS A 57 9.50 4.93 5.79
C LYS A 57 8.12 5.59 5.90
N ILE A 58 7.06 4.78 5.82
CA ILE A 58 5.71 5.21 6.19
C ILE A 58 5.64 5.36 7.71
N ALA A 59 5.12 6.48 8.19
CA ALA A 59 4.86 6.66 9.61
C ALA A 59 3.73 5.72 10.06
N ALA A 60 3.83 5.13 11.25
CA ALA A 60 2.80 4.24 11.79
C ALA A 60 1.43 4.94 11.93
N GLU A 61 1.42 6.26 12.12
CA GLU A 61 0.19 7.07 12.20
C GLU A 61 -0.50 7.23 10.84
N GLU A 62 0.27 7.45 9.77
CA GLU A 62 -0.25 7.42 8.39
C GLU A 62 -0.80 6.04 8.08
N PHE A 63 -0.06 4.99 8.45
CA PHE A 63 -0.52 3.62 8.21
C PHE A 63 -1.80 3.27 9.00
N LYS A 64 -1.93 3.71 10.25
CA LYS A 64 -3.19 3.54 11.01
C LYS A 64 -4.37 4.31 10.41
N SER A 65 -4.08 5.36 9.65
CA SER A 65 -5.10 6.15 8.95
C SER A 65 -5.51 5.49 7.63
N VAL A 66 -4.64 4.67 7.03
CA VAL A 66 -5.00 3.91 5.84
C VAL A 66 -6.03 2.84 6.15
N ARG A 67 -7.09 2.78 5.36
CA ARG A 67 -8.11 1.71 5.45
C ARG A 67 -8.31 0.99 4.13
N THR A 68 -8.01 1.68 3.03
CA THR A 68 -8.19 1.18 1.68
C THR A 68 -6.87 1.07 0.94
N VAL A 69 -6.85 0.30 -0.14
CA VAL A 69 -5.68 0.24 -1.04
C VAL A 69 -5.36 1.63 -1.59
N GLY A 70 -6.38 2.44 -1.89
CA GLY A 70 -6.22 3.82 -2.35
C GLY A 70 -5.49 4.70 -1.35
N ASP A 71 -5.79 4.58 -0.05
CA ASP A 71 -5.07 5.30 1.00
C ASP A 71 -3.57 4.94 1.03
N VAL A 72 -3.24 3.64 0.87
CA VAL A 72 -1.84 3.19 0.83
C VAL A 72 -1.13 3.78 -0.38
N VAL A 73 -1.77 3.74 -1.56
CA VAL A 73 -1.22 4.33 -2.78
C VAL A 73 -0.95 5.82 -2.60
N GLU A 74 -1.88 6.56 -2.01
CA GLU A 74 -1.72 7.99 -1.75
C GLU A 74 -0.64 8.29 -0.71
N ALA A 75 -0.54 7.49 0.36
CA ALA A 75 0.52 7.63 1.36
C ALA A 75 1.91 7.41 0.73
N VAL A 76 2.05 6.37 -0.09
CA VAL A 76 3.30 6.10 -0.82
C VAL A 76 3.60 7.19 -1.84
N TYR A 77 2.60 7.62 -2.60
CA TYR A 77 2.75 8.69 -3.58
C TYR A 77 3.26 9.98 -2.94
N ARG A 78 2.69 10.39 -1.80
CA ARG A 78 3.13 11.56 -1.03
C ARG A 78 4.56 11.41 -0.49
N LEU A 79 4.98 10.20 -0.12
CA LEU A 79 6.34 9.92 0.37
C LEU A 79 7.40 9.99 -0.73
N VAL A 80 7.08 9.53 -1.94
CA VAL A 80 8.01 9.58 -3.08
C VAL A 80 7.98 10.93 -3.80
N ASN A 81 6.86 11.66 -3.73
CA ASN A 81 6.69 13.00 -4.31
C ASN A 81 6.39 14.05 -3.22
N PRO A 82 7.40 14.46 -2.41
CA PRO A 82 7.21 15.46 -1.36
C PRO A 82 6.95 16.89 -1.87
N GLU A 83 7.13 17.18 -3.16
CA GLU A 83 7.07 18.54 -3.75
C GLU A 83 5.64 19.03 -4.11
N THR A 84 4.57 18.39 -3.61
CA THR A 84 3.18 18.87 -3.86
C THR A 84 2.49 19.46 -2.62
N ALA A 85 3.25 19.82 -1.57
CA ALA A 85 2.73 20.48 -0.38
C ALA A 85 2.97 22.00 -0.40
#